data_AF-A0A974I5C8-F1
#
_entry.id   AF-A0A974I5C8-F1
#
_cell.length_a   1.000
_cell.length_b   1.000
_cell.length_c   1.000
_cell.angle_alpha   90.00
_cell.angle_beta   90.00
_cell.angle_gamma   90.00
#
_symmetry.space_group_name_H-M   'P 1'
#
loop_
_entity.id
_entity.type
_entity.pdbx_description
1 polymer ?
#
loop_
_entity_poly.entity_id
_entity_poly.type
_entity_poly.pdbx_seq_one_letter_code
_entity_poly.pdbx_strand_id
1 'polypeptide(L)' 'MKNEESRKFMAELSVAKHFYYAKHTVAQMRWTVLEQVKLPRGGNISQQLLRREAAWIKRVDSLSPQGLNESFSLRCFL' A
#
# COMPACT_ATOMS: atom_id res chain seq x y z
N MET A 1 -2.32 0.45 -29.59
CA MET A 1 -2.30 1.62 -28.68
C MET A 1 -2.81 1.30 -27.27
N LYS A 2 -4.07 0.86 -27.06
CA LYS A 2 -4.61 0.60 -25.69
C LYS A 2 -3.79 -0.37 -24.82
N ASN A 3 -3.08 -1.31 -25.45
CA ASN A 3 -2.32 -2.36 -24.75
C ASN A 3 -0.96 -1.89 -24.21
N GLU A 4 -0.40 -0.80 -24.74
CA GLU A 4 0.92 -0.30 -24.38
C GLU A 4 0.84 0.75 -23.26
N GLU A 5 -0.20 1.59 -23.28
CA GLU A 5 -0.54 2.47 -22.16
C GLU A 5 -0.94 1.66 -20.92
N SER A 6 -1.71 0.58 -21.08
CA SER A 6 -2.05 -0.31 -19.96
C SER A 6 -0.82 -0.97 -19.36
N ARG A 7 0.18 -1.34 -20.18
CA ARG A 7 1.46 -1.87 -19.70
C ARG A 7 2.31 -0.82 -18.99
N LYS A 8 2.32 0.43 -19.47
CA LYS A 8 2.98 1.54 -18.77
C LYS A 8 2.33 1.84 -17.42
N PHE A 9 1.01 1.88 -17.36
CA PHE A 9 0.27 2.07 -16.10
C PHE A 9 0.55 0.95 -15.09
N MET A 10 0.57 -0.30 -15.54
CA MET A 10 0.93 -1.44 -14.68
C MET A 10 2.39 -1.40 -14.21
N ALA A 11 3.28 -0.71 -14.94
CA ALA A 11 4.66 -0.48 -14.52
C ALA A 11 4.81 0.61 -13.44
N GLU A 12 3.77 1.44 -13.22
CA GLU A 12 3.73 2.42 -12.13
C GLU A 12 3.27 1.81 -10.79
N LEU A 13 2.59 0.67 -10.79
CA LEU A 13 2.14 0.03 -9.55
C LEU A 13 3.29 -0.73 -8.88
N SER A 14 3.78 -0.28 -7.72
CA SER A 14 4.89 -0.91 -6.97
C SER A 14 4.79 -2.43 -6.85
N VAL A 15 3.61 -2.95 -6.54
CA VAL A 15 3.36 -4.39 -6.37
C VAL A 15 3.52 -5.13 -7.70
N ALA A 16 2.90 -4.64 -8.77
CA ALA A 16 2.98 -5.27 -10.09
C ALA A 16 4.42 -5.25 -10.61
N LYS A 17 5.13 -4.13 -10.41
CA LYS A 17 6.54 -3.96 -10.73
C LYS A 17 7.40 -4.99 -9.99
N HIS A 18 7.21 -5.14 -8.68
CA HIS A 18 7.93 -6.13 -7.88
C HIS A 18 7.68 -7.56 -8.39
N PHE A 19 6.41 -7.94 -8.62
CA PHE A 19 6.08 -9.28 -9.11
C PHE A 19 6.73 -9.57 -10.46
N TYR A 20 6.76 -8.58 -11.36
CA TYR A 20 7.38 -8.73 -12.68
C TYR A 20 8.90 -8.92 -12.61
N TYR A 21 9.60 -8.12 -11.81
CA TYR A 21 11.07 -8.19 -11.70
C TYR A 21 11.54 -9.38 -10.86
N ALA A 22 10.82 -9.71 -9.77
CA ALA A 22 11.13 -10.85 -8.90
C ALA A 22 10.63 -12.20 -9.46
N LYS A 23 9.93 -12.20 -10.61
CA LYS A 23 9.33 -13.39 -11.24
C LYS A 23 8.35 -14.13 -10.32
N HIS A 24 7.62 -13.37 -9.51
CA HIS A 24 6.57 -13.93 -8.65
C HIS A 24 5.29 -14.20 -9.46
N THR A 25 4.53 -15.17 -9.00
CA THR A 25 3.18 -15.49 -9.46
C THR A 25 2.15 -15.05 -8.43
N VAL A 26 0.91 -14.80 -8.86
CA VAL A 26 -0.18 -14.40 -7.96
C VAL A 26 -0.42 -15.44 -6.85
N ALA A 27 -0.17 -16.73 -7.12
CA ALA A 27 -0.32 -17.81 -6.14
C ALA A 27 0.62 -17.69 -4.92
N GLN A 28 1.72 -16.95 -5.05
CA GLN A 28 2.67 -16.68 -3.96
C GLN A 28 2.24 -15.52 -3.06
N MET A 29 1.22 -14.75 -3.46
CA MET A 29 0.69 -13.67 -2.63
C MET A 29 0.10 -14.23 -1.33
N ARG A 30 0.53 -13.67 -0.21
CA ARG A 30 -0.02 -13.91 1.11
C ARG A 30 -0.51 -12.58 1.68
N TRP A 31 -1.57 -12.65 2.47
CA TRP A 31 -2.13 -11.50 3.15
C TRP A 31 -2.48 -11.88 4.58
N THR A 32 -2.43 -10.89 5.46
CA THR A 32 -2.89 -11.03 6.85
C THR A 32 -3.52 -9.71 7.28
N VAL A 33 -4.48 -9.78 8.20
CA VAL A 33 -5.06 -8.59 8.81
C VAL A 33 -4.05 -8.03 9.82
N LEU A 34 -3.72 -6.73 9.70
CA LEU A 34 -2.84 -6.05 10.66
C LEU A 34 -3.61 -5.54 11.87
N GLU A 35 -4.77 -4.92 11.65
CA GLU A 35 -5.57 -4.31 12.71
C GLU A 35 -7.04 -4.23 12.30
N GLN A 36 -7.94 -4.53 13.24
CA GLN A 36 -9.34 -4.16 13.15
C GLN A 36 -9.55 -2.84 13.87
N VAL A 37 -9.69 -1.74 13.11
CA VAL A 37 -9.85 -0.41 13.68
C VAL A 37 -11.26 -0.22 14.23
N LYS A 38 -11.38 -0.02 15.55
CA LYS A 38 -12.65 0.37 16.19
C LYS A 38 -12.85 1.87 16.00
N LEU A 39 -13.74 2.24 15.11
CA LEU A 39 -14.05 3.65 14.82
C LEU A 39 -15.15 4.14 15.79
N PRO A 40 -14.96 5.30 16.44
CA PRO A 40 -16.04 5.92 17.21
C PRO A 40 -17.22 6.27 16.29
N ARG A 41 -18.43 6.35 16.87
CA ARG A 41 -19.59 6.88 16.14
C ARG A 41 -19.38 8.37 15.90
N GLY A 42 -19.20 8.76 14.64
CA GLY A 42 -18.91 10.13 14.22
C GLY A 42 -17.42 10.39 13.95
N GLY A 43 -17.13 11.40 13.12
CA GLY A 43 -15.77 11.78 12.71
C GLY A 43 -15.37 11.32 11.31
N ASN A 44 -14.17 11.72 10.86
CA ASN A 44 -13.65 11.39 9.54
C ASN A 44 -12.95 10.02 9.55
N ILE A 45 -13.67 8.99 9.11
CA ILE A 45 -13.18 7.60 9.03
C ILE A 45 -11.90 7.51 8.19
N SER A 46 -11.87 8.17 7.03
CA SER A 46 -10.71 8.16 6.13
C SER A 46 -9.46 8.71 6.81
N GLN A 47 -9.59 9.81 7.57
CA GLN A 47 -8.46 10.37 8.30
C GLN A 47 -7.95 9.40 9.38
N GLN A 48 -8.84 8.69 10.07
CA GLN A 48 -8.44 7.69 11.06
C GLN A 48 -7.73 6.49 10.42
N LEU A 49 -8.24 5.99 9.29
CA LEU A 49 -7.60 4.90 8.56
C LEU A 49 -6.22 5.31 8.04
N LEU A 50 -6.08 6.54 7.50
CA LEU A 50 -4.78 7.07 7.06
C LEU A 50 -3.76 7.18 8.20
N ARG A 51 -4.19 7.55 9.42
CA ARG A 51 -3.31 7.57 10.60
C ARG A 51 -2.85 6.16 10.99
N ARG A 52 -3.76 5.19 10.92
CA ARG A 52 -3.44 3.77 11.21
C ARG A 52 -2.53 3.18 10.14
N GLU A 53 -2.78 3.47 8.88
CA GLU A 53 -1.92 3.10 7.75
C GLU A 53 -0.50 3.65 7.95
N ALA A 54 -0.35 4.95 8.22
CA ALA A 54 0.96 5.56 8.48
C ALA A 54 1.69 4.87 9.66
N ALA A 55 0.98 4.59 10.75
CA ALA A 55 1.56 3.86 11.89
C ALA A 55 2.06 2.47 11.49
N TRP A 56 1.29 1.72 10.69
CA TRP A 56 1.70 0.40 10.21
C TRP A 56 2.85 0.45 9.21
N ILE A 57 2.84 1.40 8.26
CA ILE A 57 3.94 1.58 7.31
C ILE A 57 5.26 1.73 8.06
N LYS A 58 5.27 2.58 9.09
CA LYS A 58 6.45 2.80 9.93
C LYS A 58 6.81 1.58 10.79
N ARG A 59 5.81 0.89 11.34
CA ARG A 59 6.02 -0.26 12.25
C ARG A 59 6.61 -1.48 11.54
N VAL A 60 6.15 -1.79 10.33
CA VAL A 60 6.64 -2.94 9.55
C VAL A 60 7.74 -2.57 8.55
N ASP A 61 8.21 -1.32 8.59
CA ASP A 61 9.25 -0.76 7.70
C ASP A 61 9.02 -1.07 6.22
N SER A 62 7.79 -0.85 5.77
CA SER A 62 7.31 -1.29 4.45
C SER A 62 7.52 -0.26 3.34
N LEU A 63 8.30 0.78 3.59
CA LEU A 63 8.63 1.80 2.59
C LEU A 63 9.66 1.23 1.60
N SER A 64 9.53 1.57 0.32
CA SER A 64 10.53 1.24 -0.70
C SER A 64 11.89 1.87 -0.34
N PRO A 65 13.03 1.15 -0.52
CA PRO A 65 13.17 -0.13 -1.22
C PRO A 65 12.95 -1.40 -0.38
N GLN A 66 12.84 -1.31 0.94
CA GLN A 66 12.68 -2.48 1.82
C GLN A 66 11.29 -3.11 1.73
N GLY A 67 10.26 -2.30 1.45
CA GLY A 67 8.91 -2.74 1.16
C GLY A 67 8.34 -2.17 -0.14
N LEU A 68 7.02 -2.20 -0.27
CA LEU A 68 6.30 -1.84 -1.49
C LEU A 68 5.51 -0.53 -1.40
N ASN A 69 5.46 0.11 -0.23
CA ASN A 69 4.85 1.43 -0.11
C ASN A 69 5.76 2.49 -0.72
N GLU A 70 5.23 3.30 -1.62
CA GLU A 70 6.01 4.29 -2.39
C GLU A 70 6.20 5.60 -1.63
N SER A 71 5.28 5.93 -0.73
CA SER A 71 5.34 7.15 0.06
C SER A 71 4.86 6.92 1.48
N PHE A 72 5.32 7.80 2.37
CA PHE A 72 4.89 7.87 3.76
C PHE A 72 4.52 9.31 4.06
N SER A 73 3.25 9.55 4.40
CA SER A 73 2.71 10.89 4.64
C SER A 73 2.15 11.02 6.06
N LEU A 74 2.62 12.04 6.77
CA LEU A 74 2.10 12.42 8.08
C LEU A 74 1.03 13.52 8.01
N ARG A 75 0.58 13.91 6.81
CA ARG A 75 -0.47 14.94 6.63
C ARG A 75 -1.79 14.55 7.29
N CYS A 76 -2.03 13.26 7.51
CA CYS A 76 -3.22 12.78 8.21
C CYS A 76 -3.29 13.21 9.68
N PHE A 77 -2.19 13.70 10.26
CA PHE A 77 -2.11 14.24 11.64
C PHE A 77 -2.27 15.77 11.73
N LEU A 78 -2.27 16.47 10.58
CA LEU A 78 -2.55 17.89 10.47
C LEU A 78 -4.04 18.13 10.19
#